data_AF-B1YCC4-F1
#
_entry.id   AF-B1YCC4-F1
#
_cell.length_a   1.000
_cell.length_b   1.000
_cell.length_c   1.000
_cell.angle_alpha   90.00
_cell.angle_beta   90.00
_cell.angle_gamma   90.00
#
_symmetry.space_group_name_H-M   'P 1'
#
loop_
_entity.id
_entity.type
_entity.pdbx_description
1 polymer ?
#
loop_
_entity_poly.entity_id
_entity_poly.type
_entity_poly.pdbx_seq_one_letter_code
_entity_poly.pdbx_strand_id
1 'polypeptide(L)'
;MPLAVGLRLVALRARALRLGVWRFVSPTARALIDATIHYLRRGGRIKSQTLLAALQKAINEVMNLVTPLRQKAIALGRAAARQRGVELDEETALALGLQILNTPGRWRPKITPMWP
;
A
#
# COMPACT_ATOMS: atom_id res chain seq x y z
N MET A 1 19.36 -8.61 6.22
CA MET A 1 17.93 -8.32 5.96
C MET A 1 17.40 -6.92 6.35
N PRO A 2 18.04 -6.05 7.16
CA PRO A 2 17.47 -4.71 7.45
C PRO A 2 17.73 -3.64 6.38
N LEU A 3 18.85 -3.71 5.64
CA LEU A 3 19.20 -2.73 4.61
C LEU A 3 18.23 -2.72 3.42
N ALA A 4 17.74 -3.90 3.01
CA ALA A 4 16.76 -4.03 1.93
C ALA A 4 15.43 -3.34 2.29
N VAL A 5 15.01 -3.41 3.55
CA VAL A 5 13.81 -2.71 4.04
C VAL A 5 14.02 -1.20 4.06
N GLY A 6 15.19 -0.74 4.53
CA GLY A 6 15.54 0.68 4.52
C GLY A 6 15.55 1.28 3.11
N LEU A 7 16.13 0.58 2.14
CA LEU A 7 16.16 1.01 0.73
C LEU A 7 14.76 1.09 0.11
N ARG A 8 13.88 0.12 0.42
CA ARG A 8 12.48 0.12 -0.04
C ARG A 8 11.71 1.33 0.51
N LEU A 9 11.89 1.66 1.79
CA LEU A 9 11.25 2.83 2.41
C LEU A 9 11.72 4.16 1.78
N VAL A 10 13.02 4.29 1.52
CA VAL A 10 13.58 5.47 0.84
C VAL A 10 12.99 5.61 -0.57
N ALA A 11 12.91 4.52 -1.33
CA ALA A 11 12.34 4.53 -2.67
C ALA A 11 10.84 4.88 -2.67
N LEU A 12 10.08 4.34 -1.71
CA LEU A 12 8.66 4.63 -1.52
C LEU A 12 8.44 6.13 -1.23
N ARG A 13 9.22 6.70 -0.30
CA ARG A 13 9.17 8.13 0.02
C ARG A 13 9.53 8.98 -1.20
N ALA A 14 10.61 8.65 -1.91
CA ALA A 14 11.03 9.40 -3.10
C ALA A 14 9.96 9.37 -4.21
N ARG A 15 9.29 8.23 -4.41
CA ARG A 15 8.18 8.11 -5.35
C ARG A 15 6.98 8.97 -4.94
N ALA A 16 6.59 8.93 -3.67
CA ALA A 16 5.49 9.74 -3.15
C ALA A 16 5.76 11.25 -3.28
N LEU A 17 7.01 11.67 -3.07
CA LEU A 17 7.44 13.06 -3.28
C LEU A 17 7.38 13.46 -4.75
N ARG A 18 7.90 12.62 -5.67
CA ARG A 18 7.85 12.89 -7.13
C ARG A 18 6.44 13.02 -7.67
N LEU A 19 5.49 12.25 -7.13
CA LEU A 19 4.08 12.33 -7.50
C LEU A 19 3.32 13.45 -6.79
N GLY A 20 3.97 14.22 -5.89
CA GLY A 20 3.32 15.27 -5.11
C GLY A 20 2.28 14.78 -4.10
N VAL A 21 2.20 13.47 -3.86
CA VAL A 21 1.20 12.86 -2.97
C VAL A 21 1.63 12.80 -1.52
N TRP A 22 2.91 13.04 -1.22
CA TRP A 22 3.45 13.01 0.15
C TRP A 22 2.70 13.93 1.11
N ARG A 23 2.18 15.07 0.64
CA ARG A 23 1.38 16.01 1.45
C ARG A 23 0.05 15.44 1.93
N PHE A 24 -0.49 14.43 1.23
CA PHE A 24 -1.77 13.78 1.57
C PHE A 24 -1.60 12.59 2.53
N VAL A 25 -0.35 12.20 2.84
CA VAL A 25 -0.05 11.18 3.84
C VAL A 25 -0.23 11.77 5.24
N SER A 26 -0.84 11.01 6.14
CA SER A 26 -1.06 11.37 7.53
C SER A 26 0.26 11.80 8.21
N PRO A 27 0.24 12.84 9.07
CA PRO A 27 1.46 13.31 9.73
C PRO A 27 2.18 12.20 10.50
N THR A 28 1.44 11.34 11.19
CA THR A 28 1.96 10.20 11.95
C THR A 28 2.68 9.18 11.06
N ALA A 29 2.10 8.82 9.91
CA ALA A 29 2.72 7.90 8.98
C ALA A 29 4.01 8.49 8.38
N ARG A 30 4.01 9.79 8.03
CA ARG A 30 5.22 10.48 7.55
C ARG A 30 6.34 10.43 8.59
N ALA A 31 6.04 10.83 9.82
CA ALA A 31 7.00 10.84 10.91
C ALA A 31 7.56 9.43 11.19
N LEU A 32 6.70 8.42 11.21
CA LEU A 32 7.11 7.03 11.44
C LEU A 32 8.05 6.53 10.33
N ILE A 33 7.74 6.80 9.06
CA ILE A 33 8.58 6.41 7.92
C ILE A 33 9.94 7.12 8.00
N ASP A 34 9.95 8.43 8.23
CA ASP A 34 11.19 9.21 8.29
C ASP A 34 12.08 8.79 9.46
N ALA A 35 11.50 8.61 10.66
CA ALA A 35 12.22 8.10 11.82
C ALA A 35 12.77 6.69 11.57
N THR A 36 11.99 5.82 10.92
CA THR A 36 12.42 4.46 10.58
C THR A 36 13.58 4.46 9.59
N ILE A 37 13.50 5.28 8.54
CA ILE A 37 14.61 5.45 7.57
C ILE A 37 15.88 5.88 8.31
N HIS A 38 15.78 6.87 9.21
CA HIS A 38 16.92 7.36 9.98
C HIS A 38 17.50 6.27 10.90
N TYR A 39 16.65 5.53 11.60
CA TYR A 39 17.05 4.45 12.50
C TYR A 39 17.75 3.29 11.75
N LEU A 40 17.19 2.85 10.62
CA LEU A 40 17.76 1.77 9.81
C LEU A 40 19.07 2.19 9.14
N ARG A 41 19.21 3.45 8.71
CA ARG A 41 20.47 4.00 8.16
C ARG A 41 21.62 3.96 9.17
N ARG A 42 21.32 4.08 10.47
CA ARG A 42 22.32 3.95 11.56
C ARG A 42 22.66 2.49 11.90
N GLY A 43 22.15 1.51 11.16
CA GLY A 43 22.36 0.08 11.43
C GLY A 43 21.37 -0.52 12.43
N GLY A 44 20.32 0.23 12.81
CA GLY A 44 19.29 -0.23 13.72
C GLY A 44 18.52 -1.45 13.20
N ARG A 45 17.98 -2.24 14.13
CA ARG A 45 17.16 -3.44 13.82
C ARG A 45 15.87 -3.39 14.59
N ILE A 46 14.75 -3.37 13.89
CA ILE A 46 13.43 -3.41 14.52
C ILE A 46 13.13 -4.85 14.94
N LYS A 47 12.97 -5.08 16.24
CA LYS A 47 12.51 -6.36 16.82
C LYS A 47 11.06 -6.31 17.28
N SER A 48 10.53 -5.11 17.53
CA SER A 48 9.17 -4.94 18.03
C SER A 48 8.13 -5.25 16.95
N GLN A 49 7.28 -6.24 17.23
CA GLN A 49 6.21 -6.63 16.32
C GLN A 49 5.13 -5.55 16.19
N THR A 50 4.83 -4.83 17.27
CA THR A 50 3.86 -3.73 17.26
C THR A 50 4.35 -2.58 16.37
N LEU A 51 5.65 -2.28 16.41
CA LEU A 51 6.27 -1.29 15.55
C LEU A 51 6.21 -1.71 14.07
N LEU A 52 6.46 -2.99 13.78
CA LEU A 52 6.34 -3.52 12.41
C LEU A 52 4.90 -3.41 11.88
N ALA A 53 3.90 -3.71 12.70
CA ALA A 53 2.49 -3.56 12.30
C ALA A 53 2.12 -2.08 12.02
N ALA A 54 2.56 -1.16 12.89
CA ALA A 54 2.36 0.28 12.67
C ALA A 54 3.06 0.77 11.39
N LEU A 55 4.29 0.31 11.15
CA LEU A 55 5.05 0.63 9.94
C LEU A 55 4.36 0.08 8.69
N GLN A 56 3.84 -1.15 8.72
CA GLN A 56 3.11 -1.73 7.61
C GLN A 56 1.86 -0.91 7.28
N LYS A 57 1.14 -0.42 8.30
CA LYS A 57 -0.02 0.46 8.11
C LYS A 57 0.38 1.77 7.43
N ALA A 58 1.48 2.39 7.86
CA ALA A 58 2.02 3.61 7.24
C ALA A 58 2.46 3.38 5.79
N ILE A 59 3.14 2.26 5.50
CA ILE A 59 3.53 1.87 4.13
C ILE A 59 2.29 1.70 3.26
N ASN A 60 1.27 1.00 3.74
CA ASN A 60 0.03 0.77 2.98
C ASN A 60 -0.68 2.09 2.66
N GLU A 61 -0.65 3.07 3.56
CA GLU A 61 -1.20 4.40 3.31
C GLU A 61 -0.48 5.12 2.17
N VAL A 62 0.85 5.09 2.15
CA VAL A 62 1.63 5.72 1.07
C VAL A 62 1.44 4.95 -0.25
N MET A 63 1.47 3.63 -0.21
CA MET A 63 1.20 2.79 -1.39
C MET A 63 -0.18 3.06 -1.97
N ASN A 64 -1.21 3.21 -1.12
CA ASN A 64 -2.54 3.61 -1.57
C ASN A 64 -2.53 4.90 -2.37
N LEU A 65 -1.68 5.88 -2.05
CA LEU A 65 -1.64 7.13 -2.79
C LEU A 65 -0.79 7.04 -4.05
N VAL A 66 0.26 6.22 -4.02
CA VAL A 66 1.25 6.10 -5.09
C VAL A 66 0.84 5.10 -6.18
N THR A 67 0.01 4.11 -5.86
CA THR A 67 -0.41 3.07 -6.81
C THR A 67 -1.37 3.64 -7.86
N PRO A 68 -1.09 3.45 -9.17
CA PRO A 68 -1.99 3.87 -10.24
C PRO A 68 -3.38 3.24 -10.13
N LEU A 69 -4.42 3.97 -10.51
CA LEU A 69 -5.82 3.50 -10.44
C LEU A 69 -6.03 2.15 -11.13
N ARG A 70 -5.42 1.95 -12.32
CA ARG A 70 -5.49 0.69 -13.07
C ARG A 70 -4.98 -0.50 -12.23
N GLN A 71 -3.81 -0.35 -11.62
CA GLN A 71 -3.25 -1.42 -10.78
C GLN A 71 -4.11 -1.65 -9.53
N LYS A 72 -4.70 -0.58 -8.98
CA LYS A 72 -5.62 -0.74 -7.85
C LYS A 72 -6.84 -1.55 -8.22
N ALA A 73 -7.45 -1.24 -9.37
CA ALA A 73 -8.60 -1.95 -9.88
C ALA A 73 -8.27 -3.43 -10.11
N ILE A 74 -7.18 -3.74 -10.84
CA ILE A 74 -6.77 -5.14 -11.07
C ILE A 74 -6.58 -5.90 -9.75
N ALA A 75 -5.86 -5.31 -8.78
CA ALA A 75 -5.63 -5.94 -7.49
C ALA A 75 -6.93 -6.19 -6.73
N LEU A 76 -7.87 -5.23 -6.77
CA LEU A 76 -9.17 -5.33 -6.13
C LEU A 76 -10.06 -6.37 -6.79
N GLY A 77 -10.10 -6.43 -8.12
CA GLY A 77 -10.86 -7.44 -8.86
C GLY A 77 -10.32 -8.84 -8.63
N ARG A 78 -8.99 -9.04 -8.64
CA ARG A 78 -8.37 -10.33 -8.28
C ARG A 78 -8.68 -10.73 -6.84
N ALA A 79 -8.63 -9.79 -5.90
CA ALA A 79 -8.97 -10.07 -4.51
C ALA A 79 -10.45 -10.45 -4.33
N ALA A 80 -11.35 -9.77 -5.04
CA ALA A 80 -12.78 -10.09 -5.07
C ALA A 80 -13.04 -11.50 -5.64
N ALA A 81 -12.34 -11.85 -6.72
CA ALA A 81 -12.48 -13.14 -7.37
C ALA A 81 -11.95 -14.29 -6.51
N ARG A 82 -10.80 -14.09 -5.85
CA ARG A 82 -10.25 -15.08 -4.91
C ARG A 82 -11.20 -15.37 -3.74
N GLN A 83 -11.89 -14.38 -3.19
CA GLN A 83 -12.90 -14.61 -2.16
C GLN A 83 -14.06 -15.50 -2.64
N ARG A 84 -14.29 -15.56 -3.95
CA ARG A 84 -15.30 -16.39 -4.60
C ARG A 84 -14.73 -17.69 -5.18
N GLY A 85 -13.43 -17.96 -5.02
CA GLY A 85 -12.77 -19.15 -5.57
C GLY A 85 -12.61 -19.14 -7.08
N VAL A 86 -12.64 -17.97 -7.73
CA VAL A 86 -12.55 -17.83 -9.19
C VAL A 86 -11.22 -17.16 -9.57
N GLU A 87 -10.54 -17.69 -10.58
CA GLU A 87 -9.44 -16.99 -11.25
C GLU A 87 -9.96 -16.15 -12.41
N LEU A 88 -9.49 -14.92 -12.50
CA LEU A 88 -9.85 -13.98 -13.58
C LEU A 88 -8.60 -13.62 -14.38
N ASP A 89 -8.79 -13.42 -15.67
CA ASP A 89 -7.84 -12.72 -16.52
C ASP A 89 -7.65 -11.25 -16.07
N GLU A 90 -6.66 -10.57 -16.64
CA GLU A 90 -6.35 -9.19 -16.23
C GLU A 90 -7.47 -8.20 -16.60
N GLU A 91 -8.09 -8.35 -17.77
CA GLU A 91 -9.13 -7.43 -18.25
C GLU A 91 -10.41 -7.55 -17.41
N THR A 92 -10.85 -8.77 -17.09
CA THR A 92 -12.04 -8.99 -16.25
C THR A 92 -11.74 -8.56 -14.81
N ALA A 93 -10.52 -8.79 -14.31
CA ALA A 93 -10.10 -8.27 -13.01
C ALA A 93 -10.09 -6.73 -12.97
N LEU A 94 -9.63 -6.07 -14.04
CA LEU A 94 -9.67 -4.62 -14.16
C LEU A 94 -11.11 -4.11 -14.13
N ALA A 95 -12.00 -4.69 -14.94
CA ALA A 95 -13.40 -4.29 -15.02
C ALA A 95 -14.12 -4.46 -13.68
N LEU A 96 -14.00 -5.63 -13.04
CA LEU A 96 -14.57 -5.90 -11.72
C LEU A 96 -14.03 -4.94 -10.66
N GLY A 97 -12.72 -4.68 -10.69
CA GLY A 97 -12.07 -3.73 -9.79
C GLY A 97 -12.60 -2.31 -9.94
N LEU A 98 -12.78 -1.84 -11.17
CA LEU A 98 -13.35 -0.52 -11.45
C LEU A 98 -14.80 -0.42 -10.98
N GLN A 99 -15.60 -1.47 -11.19
CA GLN A 99 -16.99 -1.52 -10.68
C GLN A 99 -17.03 -1.40 -9.16
N ILE A 100 -16.17 -2.13 -8.44
CA ILE A 100 -16.09 -2.07 -6.98
C ILE A 100 -15.61 -0.69 -6.51
N LEU A 101 -14.60 -0.10 -7.16
CA LEU A 101 -14.11 1.24 -6.84
C LEU A 101 -15.18 2.32 -7.07
N ASN A 102 -16.03 2.14 -8.07
CA ASN A 102 -17.15 3.05 -8.34
C ASN A 102 -18.38 2.77 -7.44
N THR A 103 -18.43 1.61 -6.79
CA THR A 103 -19.52 1.27 -5.86
C THR A 103 -19.46 2.21 -4.64
N PRO A 104 -20.57 2.91 -4.30
CA PRO A 104 -20.64 3.78 -3.13
C PRO A 104 -20.26 3.03 -1.85
N GLY A 105 -19.59 3.71 -0.91
CA GLY A 105 -19.00 3.08 0.29
C GLY A 105 -19.99 2.23 1.11
N ARG A 106 -21.26 2.66 1.19
CA ARG A 106 -22.32 1.91 1.89
C ARG A 106 -22.63 0.53 1.29
N TRP A 107 -22.35 0.33 0.01
CA TRP A 107 -22.61 -0.91 -0.75
C TRP A 107 -21.33 -1.65 -1.13
N ARG A 108 -20.17 -1.08 -0.82
CA ARG A 108 -18.90 -1.63 -1.27
C ARG A 108 -18.56 -2.88 -0.47
N PRO A 109 -18.26 -4.01 -1.13
CA PRO A 109 -17.83 -5.22 -0.44
C PRO A 109 -16.53 -4.99 0.34
N LYS A 110 -16.43 -5.60 1.53
CA LYS A 110 -15.22 -5.55 2.37
C LYS A 110 -14.16 -6.50 1.79
N ILE A 111 -13.33 -5.96 0.91
CA ILE A 111 -12.24 -6.69 0.25
C ILE A 111 -10.93 -6.05 0.66
N THR A 112 -9.96 -6.88 1.07
CA THR A 112 -8.60 -6.44 1.36
C THR A 112 -7.72 -6.73 0.14
N PRO A 113 -7.47 -5.74 -0.73
CA PRO A 113 -6.54 -5.93 -1.84
C PRO A 113 -5.10 -6.03 -1.30
N MET A 114 -4.31 -6.92 -1.89
CA MET A 114 -2.86 -6.87 -1.77
C MET A 114 -2.34 -5.95 -2.86
N TRP A 115 -1.79 -4.81 -2.46
CA TRP A 115 -1.12 -3.93 -3.41
C TRP A 115 0.16 -4.59 -3.92
N PRO A 116 0.47 -4.46 -5.22
CA PRO A 116 1.74 -4.90 -5.78
C PRO A 116 2.94 -4.14 -5.19
#